data_AF-A0A256YTT0-F1
#
_entry.id   AF-A0A256YTT0-F1
#
_cell.length_a   1.000
_cell.length_b   1.000
_cell.length_c   1.000
_cell.angle_alpha   90.00
_cell.angle_beta   90.00
_cell.angle_gamma   90.00
#
_symmetry.space_group_name_H-M   'P 1'
#
loop_
_entity.id
_entity.type
_entity.pdbx_description
1 polymer ?
#
loop_
_entity_poly.entity_id
_entity_poly.type
_entity_poly.pdbx_seq_one_letter_code
_entity_poly.pdbx_strand_id
1 'polypeptide(L)'
;MNFCPRCGKWIRVGTAICPKCGYVLFLNDMGMFLGFMKRLLLNERMEAKRRTIKEVVPGEIIDVGKDTITISCHFPKFEEGDVVGYVKRQREVEPLGTVIAGGKIITLKTYRPPIGLTESHRLNLCEAEVLVGYDLQLELIRKIRERELSEYDNRVIKLLFGNVDHFRLNKKTLTNKRSINGKFQLDDSQIDVIESILGLEDGEVLLVIGPPGTGKTEVIAKAAFEIFRNGGRVLITSHTNRAVDNAIEKLPVEYTLRVGRPEKLLRIVRLYSLSYKARTALGDKLRNLEKRIENLRRWLKELYAQRDEWYKIGLKNKALRLKSKIDKLRDELKICFEERNNMLKEESTKLVKEAKIIGT
;
A
#
# COMPACT_ATOMS: atom_id res chain seq x y z
N MET A 1 28.96 4.04 -32.23
CA MET A 1 28.47 2.77 -32.80
C MET A 1 28.81 1.68 -31.80
N ASN A 2 27.87 0.80 -31.43
CA ASN A 2 28.10 -0.18 -30.37
C ASN A 2 28.08 -1.60 -30.95
N PHE A 3 28.97 -2.44 -30.45
CA PHE A 3 29.01 -3.87 -30.73
C PHE A 3 28.34 -4.65 -29.60
N CYS A 4 27.69 -5.77 -29.94
CA CYS A 4 27.23 -6.71 -28.92
C CYS A 4 28.45 -7.36 -28.24
N PRO A 5 28.66 -7.22 -26.93
CA PRO A 5 29.77 -7.89 -26.25
C PRO A 5 29.59 -9.41 -26.20
N ARG A 6 28.36 -9.91 -26.37
CA ARG A 6 28.07 -11.35 -26.39
C ARG A 6 28.24 -12.01 -27.76
N CYS A 7 27.94 -11.31 -28.86
CA CYS A 7 27.87 -11.94 -30.18
C CYS A 7 28.50 -11.14 -31.33
N GLY A 8 29.20 -10.04 -31.02
CA GLY A 8 29.92 -9.20 -31.98
C GLY A 8 29.06 -8.47 -33.02
N LYS A 9 27.72 -8.61 -32.98
CA LYS A 9 26.84 -8.00 -33.97
C LYS A 9 26.81 -6.48 -33.82
N TRP A 10 26.79 -5.79 -34.95
CA TRP A 10 26.52 -4.38 -35.05
C TRP A 10 25.17 -3.99 -34.47
N ILE A 11 25.15 -2.94 -33.65
CA ILE A 11 23.94 -2.45 -33.01
C ILE A 11 23.74 -0.99 -33.33
N ARG A 12 22.53 -0.65 -33.78
CA ARG A 12 22.11 0.74 -33.99
C ARG A 12 22.25 1.50 -32.67
N VAL A 13 22.74 2.73 -32.74
CA VAL A 13 22.81 3.62 -31.58
C VAL A 13 21.37 3.81 -31.06
N GLY A 14 21.15 3.54 -29.77
CA GLY A 14 19.82 3.60 -29.13
C GLY A 14 19.09 2.26 -28.99
N THR A 15 19.59 1.16 -29.58
CA THR A 15 19.00 -0.17 -29.37
C THR A 15 19.46 -0.76 -28.04
N ALA A 16 18.51 -1.17 -27.19
CA ALA A 16 18.72 -1.71 -25.85
C ALA A 16 19.15 -3.17 -25.82
N ILE A 17 18.65 -3.92 -26.79
CA ILE A 17 18.72 -5.37 -26.84
C ILE A 17 19.36 -5.73 -28.17
N CYS A 18 20.36 -6.60 -28.15
CA CYS A 18 20.97 -7.12 -29.35
C CYS A 18 19.91 -7.92 -30.14
N PRO A 19 19.59 -7.53 -31.38
CA PRO A 19 18.55 -8.19 -32.16
C PRO A 19 18.94 -9.60 -32.64
N LYS A 20 20.17 -10.05 -32.38
CA LYS A 20 20.64 -11.41 -32.73
C LYS A 20 20.61 -12.39 -31.56
N CYS A 21 20.99 -11.96 -30.36
CA CYS A 21 21.16 -12.88 -29.23
C CYS A 21 20.36 -12.47 -27.98
N GLY A 22 19.54 -11.42 -28.06
CA GLY A 22 18.76 -10.94 -26.93
C GLY A 22 19.59 -10.29 -25.81
N TYR A 23 20.91 -10.12 -26.00
CA TYR A 23 21.77 -9.52 -24.98
C TYR A 23 21.39 -8.06 -24.72
N VAL A 24 21.08 -7.73 -23.46
CA VAL A 24 20.75 -6.37 -23.04
C VAL A 24 22.04 -5.59 -22.81
N LEU A 25 22.30 -4.61 -23.67
CA LEU A 25 23.58 -3.91 -23.74
C LEU A 25 23.83 -2.94 -22.58
N PHE A 26 22.76 -2.61 -21.86
CA PHE A 26 22.77 -1.59 -20.82
C PHE A 26 23.22 -2.10 -19.45
N LEU A 27 23.41 -3.40 -19.27
CA LEU A 27 23.76 -3.94 -17.94
C LEU A 27 25.12 -3.43 -17.43
N ASN A 28 26.03 -3.03 -18.33
CA ASN A 28 27.36 -2.56 -17.95
C ASN A 28 27.44 -1.02 -17.75
N ASP A 29 26.39 -0.27 -18.11
CA ASP A 29 26.33 1.20 -17.91
C ASP A 29 25.04 1.55 -17.17
N MET A 30 25.18 1.79 -15.85
CA MET A 30 24.08 2.16 -14.97
C MET A 30 23.34 3.42 -15.45
N GLY A 31 24.05 4.40 -16.04
CA GLY A 31 23.44 5.63 -16.57
C GLY A 31 22.51 5.34 -17.74
N MET A 32 22.94 4.53 -18.70
CA MET A 32 22.10 4.10 -19.82
C MET A 32 20.91 3.25 -19.36
N PHE A 33 21.13 2.30 -18.43
CA PHE A 33 20.07 1.47 -17.86
C PHE A 33 18.99 2.32 -17.17
N LEU A 34 19.38 3.24 -16.28
CA LEU A 34 18.44 4.13 -15.60
C LEU A 34 17.71 5.05 -16.57
N GLY A 35 18.39 5.50 -17.64
CA GLY A 35 17.77 6.27 -18.72
C GLY A 35 16.74 5.47 -19.53
N PHE A 36 16.96 4.18 -19.75
CA PHE A 36 15.98 3.27 -20.35
C PHE A 36 14.79 3.05 -19.39
N MET A 37 15.05 2.67 -18.13
CA MET A 37 14.00 2.44 -17.13
C MET A 37 13.12 3.67 -16.93
N LYS A 38 13.71 4.87 -16.83
CA LYS A 38 12.95 6.12 -16.72
C LYS A 38 11.98 6.30 -17.89
N ARG A 39 12.40 6.05 -19.13
CA ARG A 39 11.54 6.17 -20.31
C ARG A 39 10.41 5.14 -20.30
N LEU A 40 10.73 3.89 -19.96
CA LEU A 40 9.74 2.82 -19.85
C LEU A 40 8.66 3.17 -18.80
N LEU A 41 9.08 3.57 -17.60
CA LEU A 41 8.17 3.95 -16.51
C LEU A 41 7.33 5.16 -16.86
N LEU A 42 7.87 6.16 -17.54
CA LEU A 42 7.09 7.31 -18.01
C LEU A 42 5.99 6.89 -19.00
N ASN A 43 6.28 5.95 -19.90
CA ASN A 43 5.29 5.43 -20.84
C ASN A 43 4.19 4.64 -20.13
N GLU A 44 4.58 3.68 -19.27
CA GLU A 44 3.64 2.88 -18.46
C GLU A 44 2.76 3.75 -17.56
N ARG A 45 3.36 4.77 -16.93
CA ARG A 45 2.63 5.77 -16.13
C ARG A 45 1.63 6.55 -16.97
N MET A 46 1.98 6.94 -18.19
CA MET A 46 1.04 7.62 -19.09
C MET A 46 -0.15 6.72 -19.46
N GLU A 47 0.08 5.43 -19.70
CA GLU A 47 -1.00 4.48 -19.96
C GLU A 47 -1.89 4.26 -18.73
N ALA A 48 -1.29 4.03 -17.56
CA ALA A 48 -2.01 3.90 -16.31
C ALA A 48 -2.86 5.14 -16.00
N LYS A 49 -2.32 6.33 -16.27
CA LYS A 49 -3.03 7.61 -16.13
C LYS A 49 -4.26 7.66 -17.05
N ARG A 50 -4.14 7.24 -18.32
CA ARG A 50 -5.27 7.19 -19.26
C ARG A 50 -6.37 6.24 -18.79
N ARG A 51 -6.03 5.11 -18.15
CA ARG A 51 -7.02 4.18 -17.57
C ARG A 51 -7.69 4.79 -16.34
N THR A 52 -6.89 5.35 -15.43
CA THR A 52 -7.36 5.97 -14.18
C THR A 52 -8.39 7.09 -14.42
N ILE A 53 -8.15 7.94 -15.42
CA ILE A 53 -9.05 9.05 -15.76
C ILE A 53 -10.41 8.57 -16.29
N LYS A 54 -10.50 7.34 -16.83
CA LYS A 54 -11.77 6.76 -17.30
C LYS A 54 -12.65 6.25 -16.16
N GLU A 55 -12.07 5.98 -14.99
CA GLU A 55 -12.74 5.34 -13.86
C GLU A 55 -12.91 6.29 -12.66
N VAL A 56 -13.32 7.52 -12.93
CA VAL A 56 -13.53 8.55 -11.91
C VAL A 56 -14.88 8.42 -11.21
N VAL A 57 -14.93 8.79 -9.93
CA VAL A 57 -16.15 8.86 -9.14
C VAL A 57 -16.34 10.29 -8.63
N PRO A 58 -17.52 10.90 -8.84
CA PRO A 58 -17.80 12.23 -8.30
C PRO A 58 -17.95 12.16 -6.78
N GLY A 59 -17.17 13.00 -6.10
CA GLY A 59 -17.21 13.19 -4.66
C GLY A 59 -17.44 14.66 -4.29
N GLU A 60 -18.15 14.91 -3.19
CA GLU A 60 -18.34 16.25 -2.62
C GLU A 60 -17.65 16.34 -1.26
N ILE A 61 -16.80 17.36 -1.09
CA ILE A 61 -16.10 17.60 0.17
C ILE A 61 -17.10 18.03 1.24
N ILE A 62 -17.15 17.27 2.33
CA ILE A 62 -18.04 17.51 3.47
C ILE A 62 -17.33 18.31 4.54
N ASP A 63 -16.06 18.01 4.78
CA ASP A 63 -15.23 18.62 5.82
C ASP A 63 -13.76 18.62 5.38
N VAL A 64 -13.04 19.67 5.81
CA VAL A 64 -11.60 19.84 5.62
C VAL A 64 -10.97 20.06 6.99
N GLY A 65 -10.18 19.09 7.44
CA GLY A 65 -9.34 19.17 8.62
C GLY A 65 -7.92 19.66 8.31
N LYS A 66 -7.03 19.61 9.31
CA LYS A 66 -5.63 20.02 9.15
C LYS A 66 -4.84 19.08 8.22
N ASP A 67 -5.02 17.78 8.41
CA ASP A 67 -4.39 16.69 7.64
C ASP A 67 -5.41 15.63 7.17
N THR A 68 -6.69 15.98 7.18
CA THR A 68 -7.78 15.08 6.80
C THR A 68 -8.80 15.77 5.90
N ILE A 69 -9.45 15.00 5.03
CA ILE A 69 -10.61 15.45 4.24
C ILE A 69 -11.67 14.37 4.30
N THR A 70 -12.91 14.76 4.53
CA THR A 70 -14.06 13.87 4.42
C THR A 70 -14.85 14.15 3.15
N ILE A 71 -15.09 13.11 2.34
CA ILE A 71 -15.72 13.23 1.03
C ILE A 71 -16.92 12.30 0.93
N SER A 72 -18.06 12.82 0.50
CA SER A 72 -19.24 12.04 0.16
C SER A 72 -19.13 11.52 -1.27
N CYS A 73 -19.12 10.21 -1.43
CA CYS A 73 -19.15 9.54 -2.73
C CYS A 73 -20.56 9.00 -3.02
N HIS A 74 -21.01 9.14 -4.27
CA HIS A 74 -22.31 8.60 -4.70
C HIS A 74 -22.34 7.06 -4.64
N PHE A 75 -21.19 6.44 -4.89
CA PHE A 75 -20.98 5.01 -4.85
C PHE A 75 -19.79 4.67 -3.94
N PRO A 76 -19.89 3.63 -3.09
CA PRO A 76 -18.77 3.19 -2.27
C PRO A 76 -17.74 2.49 -3.16
N LYS A 77 -16.79 3.27 -3.72
CA LYS A 77 -15.69 2.73 -4.54
C LYS A 77 -14.41 2.53 -3.73
N PHE A 78 -14.15 3.37 -2.73
CA PHE A 78 -12.87 3.39 -2.03
C PHE A 78 -13.00 2.80 -0.63
N GLU A 79 -12.00 1.99 -0.29
CA GLU A 79 -11.91 1.23 0.95
C GLU A 79 -10.72 1.67 1.80
N GLU A 80 -10.70 1.27 3.06
CA GLU A 80 -9.60 1.57 3.99
C GLU A 80 -8.26 1.09 3.43
N GLY A 81 -7.28 2.00 3.37
CA GLY A 81 -5.96 1.78 2.79
C GLY A 81 -5.82 2.22 1.33
N ASP A 82 -6.90 2.51 0.62
CA ASP A 82 -6.82 2.95 -0.77
C ASP A 82 -6.12 4.31 -0.87
N VAL A 83 -5.23 4.43 -1.86
CA VAL A 83 -4.64 5.72 -2.23
C VAL A 83 -5.58 6.40 -3.21
N VAL A 84 -6.14 7.52 -2.80
CA VAL A 84 -7.11 8.31 -3.57
C VAL A 84 -6.44 9.55 -4.11
N GLY A 85 -6.67 9.82 -5.39
CA GLY A 85 -6.34 11.08 -6.04
C GLY A 85 -7.57 11.74 -6.62
N TYR A 86 -7.39 12.94 -7.17
CA TYR A 86 -8.43 13.63 -7.93
C TYR A 86 -7.89 14.14 -9.26
N VAL A 87 -8.79 14.23 -10.24
CA VAL A 87 -8.45 14.70 -11.59
C VAL A 87 -8.61 16.22 -11.67
N LYS A 88 -7.52 16.92 -11.98
CA LYS A 88 -7.49 18.35 -12.29
C LYS A 88 -7.99 18.66 -13.70
N ARG A 89 -8.30 19.93 -13.96
CA ARG A 89 -8.76 20.45 -15.27
C ARG A 89 -7.85 20.05 -16.45
N GLN A 90 -6.54 19.93 -16.24
CA GLN A 90 -5.57 19.53 -17.27
C GLN A 90 -5.42 18.00 -17.44
N ARG A 91 -6.41 17.22 -17.01
CA ARG A 91 -6.33 15.74 -16.98
C ARG A 91 -5.12 15.23 -16.21
N GLU A 92 -4.67 15.97 -15.21
CA GLU A 92 -3.64 15.51 -14.27
C GLU A 92 -4.29 14.86 -13.08
N VAL A 93 -3.67 13.79 -12.58
CA VAL A 93 -4.11 13.12 -11.35
C VAL A 93 -3.20 13.61 -10.24
N GLU A 94 -3.76 14.26 -9.22
CA GLU A 94 -3.02 14.61 -8.01
C GLU A 94 -3.40 13.64 -6.89
N PRO A 95 -2.42 12.93 -6.29
CA PRO A 95 -2.65 12.12 -5.10
C PRO A 95 -3.13 13.01 -3.95
N LEU A 96 -4.29 12.69 -3.39
CA LEU A 96 -4.90 13.45 -2.31
C LEU A 96 -4.48 12.89 -0.96
N GLY A 97 -4.55 11.56 -0.81
CA GLY A 97 -4.27 10.90 0.45
C GLY A 97 -4.61 9.41 0.48
N THR A 98 -4.57 8.84 1.68
CA THR A 98 -4.95 7.45 1.94
C THR A 98 -6.26 7.39 2.71
N VAL A 99 -7.15 6.48 2.33
CA VAL A 99 -8.42 6.27 3.03
C VAL A 99 -8.16 5.68 4.42
N ILE A 100 -8.56 6.40 5.46
CA ILE A 100 -8.61 5.90 6.85
C ILE A 100 -9.95 5.22 7.11
N ALA A 101 -11.01 5.68 6.44
CA ALA A 101 -12.38 5.20 6.60
C ALA A 101 -13.07 5.09 5.25
N GLY A 102 -13.50 3.88 4.87
CA GLY A 102 -14.15 3.59 3.58
C GLY A 102 -15.67 3.74 3.58
N GLY A 103 -16.27 3.47 2.41
CA GLY A 103 -17.73 3.44 2.21
C GLY A 103 -18.27 4.62 1.37
N LYS A 104 -19.57 4.93 1.52
CA LYS A 104 -20.19 6.08 0.80
C LYS A 104 -19.67 7.43 1.26
N ILE A 105 -19.11 7.49 2.46
CA ILE A 105 -18.38 8.67 2.93
C ILE A 105 -17.01 8.18 3.30
N ILE A 106 -16.01 8.73 2.63
CA ILE A 106 -14.63 8.38 2.84
C ILE A 106 -13.93 9.48 3.64
N THR A 107 -13.04 9.09 4.53
CA THR A 107 -12.12 10.03 5.19
C THR A 107 -10.72 9.72 4.76
N LEU A 108 -10.06 10.71 4.17
CA LEU A 108 -8.70 10.63 3.67
C LEU A 108 -7.75 11.30 4.67
N LYS A 109 -6.63 10.64 4.97
CA LYS A 109 -5.44 11.31 5.50
C LYS A 109 -4.68 11.91 4.33
N THR A 110 -4.53 13.23 4.30
CA THR A 110 -3.88 13.88 3.16
C THR A 110 -2.36 13.78 3.24
N TYR A 111 -1.70 13.68 2.08
CA TYR A 111 -0.24 13.72 2.02
C TYR A 111 0.33 15.13 2.21
N ARG A 112 -0.47 16.15 1.88
CA ARG A 112 -0.17 17.56 2.04
C ARG A 112 -1.37 18.27 2.66
N PRO A 113 -1.18 19.40 3.34
CA PRO A 113 -2.30 20.22 3.78
C PRO A 113 -3.22 20.54 2.59
N PRO A 114 -4.55 20.44 2.75
CA PRO A 114 -5.52 20.57 1.65
C PRO A 114 -5.75 22.03 1.25
N ILE A 115 -4.68 22.72 0.86
CA ILE A 115 -4.69 24.14 0.53
C ILE A 115 -5.56 24.34 -0.72
N GLY A 116 -6.57 25.21 -0.62
CA GLY A 116 -7.48 25.54 -1.72
C GLY A 116 -8.67 24.60 -1.91
N LEU A 117 -8.86 23.61 -1.03
CA LEU A 117 -10.06 22.79 -0.97
C LEU A 117 -10.97 23.32 0.14
N THR A 118 -12.25 23.53 -0.17
CA THR A 118 -13.26 23.95 0.82
C THR A 118 -14.44 23.00 0.81
N GLU A 119 -15.28 23.07 1.84
CA GLU A 119 -16.57 22.37 1.86
C GLU A 119 -17.39 22.68 0.58
N SER A 120 -18.19 21.70 0.17
CA SER A 120 -19.01 21.70 -1.05
C SER A 120 -18.23 21.74 -2.38
N HIS A 121 -16.89 21.76 -2.37
CA HIS A 121 -16.13 21.50 -3.59
C HIS A 121 -16.41 20.09 -4.11
N ARG A 122 -16.63 20.00 -5.42
CA ARG A 122 -16.79 18.72 -6.12
C ARG A 122 -15.48 18.31 -6.76
N LEU A 123 -15.09 17.07 -6.50
CA LEU A 123 -13.88 16.45 -7.03
C LEU A 123 -14.24 15.19 -7.83
N ASN A 124 -13.53 14.96 -8.92
CA ASN A 124 -13.55 13.68 -9.63
C ASN A 124 -12.44 12.81 -9.06
N LEU A 125 -12.81 11.90 -8.16
CA LEU A 125 -11.90 11.03 -7.44
C LEU A 125 -11.50 9.82 -8.27
N CYS A 126 -10.30 9.31 -8.07
CA CYS A 126 -9.82 8.07 -8.68
C CYS A 126 -8.82 7.35 -7.78
N GLU A 127 -8.60 6.06 -8.05
CA GLU A 127 -7.50 5.33 -7.41
C GLU A 127 -6.16 5.82 -7.98
N ALA A 128 -5.25 6.19 -7.09
CA ALA A 128 -3.95 6.75 -7.45
C ALA A 128 -2.78 5.86 -7.03
N GLU A 129 -3.02 4.69 -6.42
CA GLU A 129 -1.96 3.78 -5.92
C GLU A 129 -0.92 3.44 -7.00
N VAL A 130 -1.39 3.04 -8.19
CA VAL A 130 -0.52 2.69 -9.32
C VAL A 130 0.32 3.89 -9.78
N LEU A 131 -0.28 5.08 -9.84
CA LEU A 131 0.42 6.30 -10.25
C LEU A 131 1.46 6.73 -9.23
N VAL A 132 1.12 6.65 -7.93
CA VAL A 132 2.06 6.89 -6.84
C VAL A 132 3.20 5.88 -6.88
N GLY A 133 2.93 4.61 -7.21
CA GLY A 133 3.96 3.59 -7.41
C GLY A 133 4.97 3.98 -8.50
N TYR A 134 4.50 4.46 -9.65
CA TYR A 134 5.39 4.98 -10.69
C TYR A 134 6.16 6.23 -10.25
N ASP A 135 5.52 7.15 -9.52
CA ASP A 135 6.18 8.36 -9.02
C ASP A 135 7.32 8.02 -8.05
N LEU A 136 7.12 7.04 -7.15
CA LEU A 136 8.16 6.55 -6.24
C LEU A 136 9.34 5.92 -7.00
N GLN A 137 9.08 5.12 -8.03
CA GLN A 137 10.14 4.50 -8.85
C GLN A 137 10.92 5.54 -9.66
N LEU A 138 10.23 6.53 -10.24
CA LEU A 138 10.87 7.64 -10.97
C LEU A 138 11.74 8.49 -10.03
N GLU A 139 11.26 8.75 -8.82
CA GLU A 139 12.01 9.46 -7.79
C GLU A 139 13.25 8.69 -7.33
N LEU A 140 13.14 7.36 -7.15
CA LEU A 140 14.31 6.52 -6.87
C LEU A 140 15.36 6.62 -7.99
N ILE A 141 14.95 6.58 -9.25
CA ILE A 141 15.86 6.77 -10.39
C ILE A 141 16.54 8.15 -10.34
N ARG A 142 15.78 9.21 -10.02
CA ARG A 142 16.34 10.57 -9.86
C ARG A 142 17.43 10.58 -8.78
N LYS A 143 17.11 10.06 -7.59
CA LYS A 143 18.04 10.01 -6.45
C LYS A 143 19.31 9.21 -6.76
N ILE A 144 19.20 8.08 -7.46
CA ILE A 144 20.38 7.30 -7.90
C ILE A 144 21.27 8.15 -8.82
N ARG A 145 20.68 8.86 -9.79
CA ARG A 145 21.43 9.67 -10.76
C ARG A 145 22.08 10.90 -10.15
N GLU A 146 21.42 11.53 -9.19
CA GLU A 146 21.86 12.76 -8.54
C GLU A 146 22.71 12.49 -7.28
N ARG A 147 22.92 11.21 -6.95
CA ARG A 147 23.71 10.75 -5.77
C ARG A 147 23.14 11.25 -4.44
N GLU A 148 21.81 11.32 -4.34
CA GLU A 148 21.07 11.74 -3.13
C GLU A 148 20.63 10.56 -2.24
N LEU A 149 21.15 9.36 -2.50
CA LEU A 149 20.82 8.16 -1.74
C LEU A 149 21.52 8.12 -0.38
N SER A 150 20.86 7.53 0.62
CA SER A 150 21.51 7.24 1.90
C SER A 150 22.63 6.20 1.73
N GLU A 151 23.51 6.07 2.72
CA GLU A 151 24.55 5.03 2.69
C GLU A 151 23.93 3.62 2.58
N TYR A 152 22.83 3.39 3.30
CA TYR A 152 22.08 2.14 3.24
C TYR A 152 21.53 1.87 1.83
N ASP A 153 20.86 2.85 1.23
CA ASP A 153 20.32 2.72 -0.13
C ASP A 153 21.43 2.44 -1.15
N ASN A 154 22.59 3.09 -1.02
CA ASN A 154 23.74 2.85 -1.88
C ASN A 154 24.26 1.40 -1.76
N ARG A 155 24.28 0.82 -0.55
CA ARG A 155 24.64 -0.60 -0.35
C ARG A 155 23.66 -1.52 -1.07
N VAL A 156 22.35 -1.26 -0.99
CA VAL A 156 21.32 -2.04 -1.69
C VAL A 156 21.46 -1.92 -3.21
N ILE A 157 21.72 -0.73 -3.73
CA ILE A 157 21.97 -0.54 -5.17
C ILE A 157 23.23 -1.30 -5.61
N LYS A 158 24.31 -1.27 -4.83
CA LYS A 158 25.53 -2.04 -5.11
C LYS A 158 25.27 -3.55 -5.07
N LEU A 159 24.44 -4.03 -4.15
CA LEU A 159 24.05 -5.43 -4.04
C LEU A 159 23.25 -5.92 -5.26
N LEU A 160 22.38 -5.07 -5.80
CA LEU A 160 21.52 -5.43 -6.93
C LEU A 160 22.18 -5.24 -8.31
N PHE A 161 23.03 -4.22 -8.46
CA PHE A 161 23.59 -3.80 -9.74
C PHE A 161 25.12 -3.84 -9.82
N GLY A 162 25.80 -4.05 -8.70
CA GLY A 162 27.25 -4.20 -8.65
C GLY A 162 27.70 -5.62 -8.95
N ASN A 163 29.00 -5.80 -9.16
CA ASN A 163 29.59 -7.12 -9.13
C ASN A 163 29.55 -7.61 -7.69
N VAL A 164 28.75 -8.65 -7.46
CA VAL A 164 28.66 -9.32 -6.17
C VAL A 164 29.74 -10.38 -6.13
N ASP A 165 30.66 -10.29 -5.17
CA ASP A 165 31.62 -11.36 -4.93
C ASP A 165 30.86 -12.64 -4.57
N HIS A 166 31.28 -13.78 -5.11
CA HIS A 166 30.66 -15.05 -4.75
C HIS A 166 30.93 -15.34 -3.27
N PHE A 167 29.95 -15.06 -2.42
CA PHE A 167 30.02 -15.40 -1.00
C PHE A 167 29.82 -16.92 -0.82
N ARG A 168 30.51 -17.49 0.17
CA ARG A 168 30.21 -18.85 0.62
C ARG A 168 28.88 -18.81 1.35
N LEU A 169 27.92 -19.60 0.86
CA LEU A 169 26.62 -19.75 1.51
C LEU A 169 26.81 -20.38 2.89
N ASN A 170 26.64 -19.58 3.93
CA ASN A 170 26.52 -20.05 5.30
C ASN A 170 25.16 -20.74 5.47
N LYS A 171 25.13 -21.82 6.26
CA LYS A 171 23.90 -22.56 6.57
C LYS A 171 23.76 -22.68 8.08
N LYS A 172 22.56 -22.46 8.60
CA LYS A 172 22.22 -22.77 10.00
C LYS A 172 21.30 -23.97 10.04
N THR A 173 21.68 -24.99 10.81
CA THR A 173 20.94 -26.24 10.92
C THR A 173 19.52 -26.00 11.41
N LEU A 174 18.55 -26.55 10.67
CA LEU A 174 17.14 -26.48 11.00
C LEU A 174 16.83 -27.53 12.07
N THR A 175 16.50 -27.06 13.27
CA THR A 175 16.21 -27.93 14.43
C THR A 175 14.92 -28.74 14.24
N ASN A 176 13.87 -28.12 13.68
CA ASN A 176 12.59 -28.78 13.40
C ASN A 176 12.32 -28.84 11.89
N LYS A 177 12.52 -30.03 11.32
CA LYS A 177 12.33 -30.33 9.88
C LYS A 177 10.89 -30.66 9.49
N ARG A 178 9.90 -30.49 10.38
CA ARG A 178 8.48 -30.61 10.04
C ARG A 178 7.89 -29.27 9.59
N SER A 179 6.78 -29.36 8.85
CA SER A 179 5.91 -28.22 8.54
C SER A 179 5.49 -27.48 9.82
N ILE A 180 5.04 -26.22 9.70
CA ILE A 180 4.68 -25.38 10.87
C ILE A 180 3.58 -26.05 11.72
N ASN A 181 2.62 -26.70 11.06
CA ASN A 181 1.53 -27.43 11.72
C ASN A 181 1.85 -28.89 12.07
N GLY A 182 3.09 -29.34 11.85
CA GLY A 182 3.56 -30.69 12.17
C GLY A 182 2.99 -31.82 11.32
N LYS A 183 2.17 -31.53 10.30
CA LYS A 183 1.45 -32.52 9.48
C LYS A 183 2.37 -33.38 8.59
N PHE A 184 3.48 -32.84 8.13
CA PHE A 184 4.41 -33.57 7.25
C PHE A 184 5.86 -33.14 7.49
N GLN A 185 6.79 -33.94 6.97
CA GLN A 185 8.22 -33.68 6.99
C GLN A 185 8.63 -32.95 5.71
N LEU A 186 9.45 -31.92 5.84
CA LEU A 186 10.01 -31.19 4.71
C LEU A 186 11.00 -32.08 3.96
N ASP A 187 11.03 -31.94 2.64
CA ASP A 187 12.04 -32.63 1.83
C ASP A 187 13.43 -31.98 1.98
N ASP A 188 14.47 -32.71 1.58
CA ASP A 188 15.86 -32.27 1.76
C ASP A 188 16.15 -30.96 1.02
N SER A 189 15.50 -30.70 -0.12
CA SER A 189 15.67 -29.47 -0.89
C SER A 189 15.04 -28.27 -0.17
N GLN A 190 13.85 -28.45 0.40
CA GLN A 190 13.19 -27.45 1.23
C GLN A 190 14.02 -27.13 2.48
N ILE A 191 14.55 -28.16 3.15
CA ILE A 191 15.42 -28.00 4.32
C ILE A 191 16.67 -27.21 3.93
N ASP A 192 17.34 -27.59 2.84
CA ASP A 192 18.56 -26.94 2.38
C ASP A 192 18.36 -25.43 2.12
N VAL A 193 17.24 -25.09 1.49
CA VAL A 193 16.85 -23.70 1.25
C VAL A 193 16.59 -22.95 2.55
N ILE A 194 15.86 -23.54 3.49
CA ILE A 194 15.56 -22.89 4.78
C ILE A 194 16.85 -22.68 5.58
N GLU A 195 17.73 -23.68 5.64
CA GLU A 195 19.01 -23.56 6.34
C GLU A 195 19.92 -22.49 5.72
N SER A 196 19.89 -22.35 4.39
CA SER A 196 20.57 -21.28 3.66
C SER A 196 19.98 -19.90 3.98
N ILE A 197 18.64 -19.78 4.03
CA ILE A 197 17.97 -18.52 4.41
C ILE A 197 18.36 -18.11 5.84
N LEU A 198 18.38 -19.05 6.79
CA LEU A 198 18.74 -18.79 8.18
C LEU A 198 20.22 -18.43 8.36
N GLY A 199 21.07 -18.88 7.44
CA GLY A 199 22.49 -18.60 7.39
C GLY A 199 22.87 -17.25 6.79
N LEU A 200 21.95 -16.54 6.15
CA LEU A 200 22.22 -15.23 5.56
C LEU A 200 22.64 -14.21 6.62
N GLU A 201 23.65 -13.42 6.25
CA GLU A 201 24.14 -12.27 7.01
C GLU A 201 23.63 -10.94 6.43
N ASP A 202 23.93 -9.85 7.14
CA ASP A 202 23.48 -8.52 6.76
C ASP A 202 23.99 -8.11 5.38
N GLY A 203 23.06 -7.83 4.47
CA GLY A 203 23.38 -7.40 3.11
C GLY A 203 23.59 -8.55 2.11
N GLU A 204 23.28 -9.79 2.49
CA GLU A 204 23.29 -10.94 1.57
C GLU A 204 21.92 -11.19 0.92
N VAL A 205 21.93 -11.76 -0.28
CA VAL A 205 20.71 -12.12 -1.04
C VAL A 205 20.80 -13.57 -1.50
N LEU A 206 19.73 -14.31 -1.28
CA LEU A 206 19.56 -15.66 -1.81
C LEU A 206 18.47 -15.69 -2.88
N LEU A 207 18.83 -16.16 -4.08
CA LEU A 207 17.86 -16.47 -5.12
C LEU A 207 17.45 -17.94 -5.03
N VAL A 208 16.17 -18.18 -4.69
CA VAL A 208 15.59 -19.53 -4.62
C VAL A 208 14.75 -19.79 -5.87
N ILE A 209 15.02 -20.89 -6.57
CA ILE A 209 14.28 -21.32 -7.75
C ILE A 209 13.44 -22.55 -7.39
N GLY A 210 12.13 -22.46 -7.56
CA GLY A 210 11.22 -23.57 -7.33
C GLY A 210 10.28 -23.79 -8.52
N PRO A 211 10.28 -24.95 -9.19
CA PRO A 211 9.27 -25.34 -10.17
C PRO A 211 7.83 -25.31 -9.60
N PRO A 212 6.78 -25.33 -10.44
CA PRO A 212 5.40 -25.46 -9.98
C PRO A 212 5.22 -26.70 -9.09
N GLY A 213 4.50 -26.57 -7.96
CA GLY A 213 4.22 -27.69 -7.06
C GLY A 213 5.29 -28.00 -5.99
N THR A 214 6.48 -27.38 -6.02
CA THR A 214 7.58 -27.72 -5.08
C THR A 214 7.46 -27.14 -3.67
N GLY A 215 6.25 -26.75 -3.24
CA GLY A 215 6.04 -26.24 -1.89
C GLY A 215 6.70 -24.89 -1.59
N LYS A 216 6.94 -24.02 -2.59
CA LYS A 216 7.51 -22.67 -2.38
C LYS A 216 6.85 -21.89 -1.23
N THR A 217 5.52 -21.92 -1.16
CA THR A 217 4.76 -21.28 -0.08
C THR A 217 5.07 -21.89 1.29
N GLU A 218 5.31 -23.20 1.36
CA GLU A 218 5.73 -23.88 2.59
C GLU A 218 7.11 -23.39 3.04
N VAL A 219 8.06 -23.31 2.12
CA VAL A 219 9.42 -22.81 2.39
C VAL A 219 9.37 -21.36 2.90
N ILE A 220 8.63 -20.48 2.23
CA ILE A 220 8.49 -19.07 2.65
C ILE A 220 7.90 -18.97 4.06
N ALA A 221 6.78 -19.66 4.32
CA ALA A 221 6.14 -19.63 5.62
C ALA A 221 7.06 -20.20 6.71
N LYS A 222 7.70 -21.35 6.45
CA LYS A 222 8.60 -22.01 7.40
C LYS A 222 9.82 -21.17 7.71
N ALA A 223 10.47 -20.59 6.70
CA ALA A 223 11.59 -19.68 6.91
C ALA A 223 11.18 -18.46 7.74
N ALA A 224 10.05 -17.83 7.42
CA ALA A 224 9.52 -16.70 8.18
C ALA A 224 9.26 -17.07 9.65
N PHE A 225 8.69 -18.26 9.89
CA PHE A 225 8.45 -18.79 11.23
C PHE A 225 9.74 -19.02 12.02
N GLU A 226 10.76 -19.63 11.43
CA GLU A 226 12.03 -19.89 12.12
C GLU A 226 12.80 -18.59 12.40
N ILE A 227 12.81 -17.62 11.47
CA ILE A 227 13.38 -16.29 11.72
C ILE A 227 12.67 -15.61 12.90
N PHE A 228 11.33 -15.66 12.93
CA PHE A 228 10.53 -15.14 14.04
C PHE A 228 10.88 -15.81 15.37
N ARG A 229 10.99 -17.15 15.40
CA ARG A 229 11.35 -17.91 16.61
C ARG A 229 12.74 -17.55 17.13
N ASN A 230 13.65 -17.16 16.24
CA ASN A 230 14.98 -16.67 16.59
C ASN A 230 15.00 -15.17 16.95
N GLY A 231 13.84 -14.54 17.17
CA GLY A 231 13.71 -13.14 17.58
C GLY A 231 13.73 -12.12 16.45
N GLY A 232 13.85 -12.58 15.20
CA GLY A 232 13.86 -11.73 14.01
C GLY A 232 12.50 -11.15 13.66
N ARG A 233 12.51 -10.15 12.77
CA ARG A 233 11.29 -9.58 12.15
C ARG A 233 11.31 -9.86 10.66
N VAL A 234 10.15 -10.19 10.10
CA VAL A 234 10.03 -10.64 8.71
C VAL A 234 9.01 -9.79 7.98
N LEU A 235 9.39 -9.27 6.80
CA LEU A 235 8.47 -8.69 5.83
C LEU A 235 8.31 -9.67 4.66
N ILE A 236 7.07 -10.11 4.43
CA ILE A 236 6.68 -10.93 3.28
C ILE A 236 5.98 -10.02 2.28
N THR A 237 6.50 -9.95 1.07
CA THR A 237 5.89 -9.15 -0.01
C THR A 237 5.76 -9.96 -1.27
N SER A 238 4.73 -9.67 -2.06
CA SER A 238 4.52 -10.27 -3.39
C SER A 238 3.74 -9.33 -4.28
N HIS A 239 3.91 -9.49 -5.58
CA HIS A 239 3.08 -8.79 -6.57
C HIS A 239 1.59 -9.17 -6.47
N THR A 240 1.26 -10.35 -5.93
CA THR A 240 -0.15 -10.78 -5.78
C THR A 240 -0.48 -11.02 -4.32
N ASN A 241 -1.58 -10.41 -3.85
CA ASN A 241 -2.07 -10.56 -2.47
C ASN A 241 -2.27 -12.03 -2.09
N ARG A 242 -2.73 -12.87 -3.04
CA ARG A 242 -2.98 -14.30 -2.82
C ARG A 242 -1.72 -15.08 -2.40
N ALA A 243 -0.55 -14.74 -2.94
CA ALA A 243 0.69 -15.43 -2.57
C ALA A 243 1.10 -15.11 -1.13
N VAL A 244 0.92 -13.86 -0.71
CA VAL A 244 1.16 -13.41 0.67
C VAL A 244 0.19 -14.09 1.62
N ASP A 245 -1.10 -14.10 1.27
CA ASP A 245 -2.16 -14.70 2.06
C ASP A 245 -1.93 -16.20 2.31
N ASN A 246 -1.54 -16.96 1.27
CA ASN A 246 -1.24 -18.39 1.39
C ASN A 246 -0.04 -18.68 2.30
N ALA A 247 0.90 -17.74 2.43
CA ALA A 247 2.03 -17.89 3.36
C ALA A 247 1.61 -17.49 4.78
N ILE A 248 0.86 -16.39 4.92
CA ILE A 248 0.40 -15.85 6.20
C ILE A 248 -0.54 -16.79 6.92
N GLU A 249 -1.47 -17.46 6.22
CA GLU A 249 -2.47 -18.34 6.84
C GLU A 249 -1.86 -19.52 7.63
N LYS A 250 -0.59 -19.82 7.40
CA LYS A 250 0.17 -20.88 8.08
C LYS A 250 0.91 -20.39 9.33
N LEU A 251 1.02 -19.08 9.52
CA LEU A 251 1.76 -18.45 10.60
C LEU A 251 0.87 -18.21 11.82
N PRO A 252 1.43 -18.08 13.04
CA PRO A 252 0.63 -17.81 14.23
C PRO A 252 -0.02 -16.42 14.15
N VAL A 253 -1.35 -16.39 14.28
CA VAL A 253 -2.17 -15.18 14.13
C VAL A 253 -1.68 -14.09 15.07
N GLU A 254 -1.26 -14.41 16.29
CA GLU A 254 -0.89 -13.46 17.33
C GLU A 254 0.31 -12.59 16.92
N TYR A 255 1.28 -13.17 16.21
CA TYR A 255 2.55 -12.52 15.86
C TYR A 255 2.62 -12.01 14.42
N THR A 256 1.61 -12.35 13.61
CA THR A 256 1.54 -12.02 12.20
C THR A 256 0.49 -10.94 11.90
N LEU A 257 0.86 -10.01 11.01
CA LEU A 257 0.02 -8.90 10.57
C LEU A 257 -0.07 -8.87 9.04
N ARG A 258 -1.28 -8.79 8.51
CA ARG A 258 -1.55 -8.55 7.08
C ARG A 258 -1.91 -7.08 6.89
N VAL A 259 -1.12 -6.35 6.10
CA VAL A 259 -1.34 -4.94 5.76
C VAL A 259 -1.70 -4.79 4.29
N GLY A 260 -2.95 -4.50 3.98
CA GLY A 260 -3.42 -4.36 2.60
C GLY A 260 -4.95 -4.35 2.51
N ARG A 261 -5.48 -4.27 1.29
CA ARG A 261 -6.94 -4.14 1.04
C ARG A 261 -7.71 -5.39 1.52
N PRO A 262 -8.70 -5.27 2.44
CA PRO A 262 -9.44 -6.40 3.01
C PRO A 262 -10.19 -7.29 2.00
N GLU A 263 -10.68 -6.72 0.89
CA GLU A 263 -11.46 -7.44 -0.13
C GLU A 263 -10.63 -8.38 -1.00
N LYS A 264 -9.32 -8.13 -1.05
CA LYS A 264 -8.36 -8.99 -1.75
C LYS A 264 -7.82 -10.09 -0.83
N LEU A 265 -8.34 -10.21 0.40
CA LEU A 265 -7.91 -11.20 1.38
C LEU A 265 -8.77 -12.46 1.32
N LEU A 266 -8.13 -13.60 1.49
CA LEU A 266 -8.85 -14.82 1.84
C LEU A 266 -9.60 -14.63 3.19
N ARG A 267 -10.82 -15.18 3.31
CA ARG A 267 -11.65 -15.04 4.53
C ARG A 267 -10.90 -15.44 5.81
N ILE A 268 -10.05 -16.46 5.72
CA ILE A 268 -9.23 -16.95 6.84
C ILE A 268 -8.15 -15.94 7.26
N VAL A 269 -7.66 -15.13 6.32
CA VAL A 269 -6.62 -14.12 6.55
C VAL A 269 -7.19 -12.83 7.16
N ARG A 270 -8.52 -12.67 7.22
CA ARG A 270 -9.16 -11.51 7.85
C ARG A 270 -8.72 -11.31 9.31
N LEU A 271 -8.49 -12.39 10.05
CA LEU A 271 -8.00 -12.34 11.45
C LEU A 271 -6.59 -11.75 11.57
N TYR A 272 -5.81 -11.80 10.50
CA TYR A 272 -4.46 -11.25 10.41
C TYR A 272 -4.47 -9.78 10.00
N SER A 273 -5.58 -9.28 9.44
CA SER A 273 -5.68 -7.91 8.91
C SER A 273 -5.44 -6.87 10.00
N LEU A 274 -4.64 -5.87 9.68
CA LEU A 274 -4.42 -4.68 10.52
C LEU A 274 -5.75 -4.03 10.92
N SER A 275 -6.67 -3.85 9.99
CA SER A 275 -7.97 -3.23 10.26
C SER A 275 -8.82 -4.06 11.21
N TYR A 276 -8.82 -5.38 11.06
CA TYR A 276 -9.57 -6.28 11.94
C TYR A 276 -9.01 -6.27 13.36
N LYS A 277 -7.68 -6.39 13.50
CA LYS A 277 -7.01 -6.36 14.80
C LYS A 277 -7.18 -5.02 15.50
N ALA A 278 -7.00 -3.90 14.79
CA ALA A 278 -7.19 -2.57 15.37
C ALA A 278 -8.62 -2.36 15.87
N ARG A 279 -9.63 -2.70 15.06
CA ARG A 279 -11.04 -2.60 15.46
C ARG A 279 -11.38 -3.51 16.64
N THR A 280 -10.82 -4.72 16.68
CA THR A 280 -11.04 -5.67 17.78
C THR A 280 -10.41 -5.17 19.07
N ALA A 281 -9.19 -4.63 19.02
CA ALA A 281 -8.49 -4.07 20.17
C ALA A 281 -9.19 -2.82 20.75
N LEU A 282 -9.74 -1.96 19.89
CA LEU A 282 -10.49 -0.78 20.31
C LEU A 282 -11.91 -1.10 20.84
N GLY A 283 -12.48 -2.23 20.41
CA GLY A 283 -13.70 -2.81 20.95
C GLY A 283 -14.89 -1.84 21.02
N ASP A 284 -15.54 -1.80 22.19
CA ASP A 284 -16.76 -1.01 22.40
C ASP A 284 -16.55 0.50 22.32
N LYS A 285 -15.34 1.01 22.63
CA LYS A 285 -15.04 2.44 22.53
C LYS A 285 -15.22 2.92 21.09
N LEU A 286 -14.60 2.21 20.14
CA LEU A 286 -14.75 2.51 18.71
C LEU A 286 -16.20 2.30 18.26
N ARG A 287 -16.85 1.22 18.70
CA ARG A 287 -18.24 0.91 18.31
C ARG A 287 -19.22 1.99 18.77
N ASN A 288 -19.08 2.50 19.98
CA ASN A 288 -19.93 3.55 20.52
C ASN A 288 -19.70 4.89 19.79
N LEU A 289 -18.45 5.20 19.47
CA LEU A 289 -18.11 6.38 18.68
C LEU A 289 -18.66 6.30 17.25
N GLU A 290 -18.54 5.15 16.59
CA GLU A 290 -19.11 4.90 15.27
C GLU A 290 -20.65 5.03 15.28
N LYS A 291 -21.32 4.51 16.32
CA LYS A 291 -22.78 4.72 16.52
C LYS A 291 -23.13 6.19 16.71
N ARG A 292 -22.34 6.94 17.48
CA ARG A 292 -22.54 8.39 17.66
C ARG A 292 -22.41 9.13 16.34
N ILE A 293 -21.37 8.83 15.55
CA ILE A 293 -21.16 9.37 14.19
C ILE A 293 -22.38 9.07 13.31
N GLU A 294 -22.89 7.85 13.34
CA GLU A 294 -24.07 7.46 12.55
C GLU A 294 -25.32 8.26 12.96
N ASN A 295 -25.57 8.41 14.26
CA ASN A 295 -26.70 9.17 14.77
C ASN A 295 -26.59 10.66 14.43
N LEU A 296 -25.42 11.28 14.63
CA LEU A 296 -25.16 12.67 14.26
C LEU A 296 -25.41 12.91 12.77
N ARG A 297 -24.97 11.98 11.91
CA ARG A 297 -25.22 12.05 10.47
C ARG A 297 -26.70 11.93 10.13
N ARG A 298 -27.43 11.04 10.81
CA ARG A 298 -28.88 10.88 10.61
C ARG A 298 -29.61 12.18 10.93
N TRP A 299 -29.31 12.79 12.08
CA TRP A 299 -29.87 14.09 12.46
C TRP A 299 -29.46 15.22 11.51
N LEU A 300 -28.20 15.25 11.07
CA LEU A 300 -27.74 16.26 10.12
C LEU A 300 -28.55 16.20 8.81
N LYS A 301 -28.79 14.98 8.30
CA LYS A 301 -29.57 14.74 7.09
C LYS A 301 -31.03 15.21 7.26
N GLU A 302 -31.65 14.90 8.40
CA GLU A 302 -33.01 15.34 8.74
C GLU A 302 -33.10 16.88 8.80
N LEU A 303 -32.13 17.54 9.43
CA LEU A 303 -32.10 19.00 9.53
C LEU A 303 -31.87 19.68 8.18
N TYR A 304 -31.02 19.10 7.33
CA TYR A 304 -30.87 19.59 5.95
C TYR A 304 -32.16 19.46 5.15
N ALA A 305 -32.82 18.31 5.20
CA ALA A 305 -34.10 18.10 4.53
C ALA A 305 -35.16 19.11 5.01
N GLN A 306 -35.25 19.32 6.33
CA GLN A 306 -36.16 20.30 6.92
C GLN A 306 -35.83 21.74 6.50
N ARG A 307 -34.55 22.10 6.50
CA ARG A 307 -34.08 23.43 6.07
C ARG A 307 -34.44 23.69 4.60
N ASP A 308 -34.20 22.70 3.74
CA ASP A 308 -34.46 22.82 2.31
C ASP A 308 -35.97 22.91 2.02
N GLU A 309 -36.78 22.16 2.76
CA GLU A 309 -38.24 22.26 2.71
C GLU A 309 -38.71 23.66 3.11
N TRP A 310 -38.18 24.21 4.21
CA TRP A 310 -38.50 25.57 4.67
C TRP A 310 -38.06 26.65 3.69
N TYR A 311 -36.96 26.47 2.97
CA TYR A 311 -36.57 27.37 1.89
C TYR A 311 -37.57 27.34 0.73
N LYS A 312 -38.07 26.15 0.34
CA LYS A 312 -39.06 26.01 -0.75
C LYS A 312 -40.38 26.72 -0.43
N ILE A 313 -40.84 26.61 0.82
CA ILE A 313 -42.10 27.24 1.26
C ILE A 313 -41.93 28.70 1.76
N GLY A 314 -40.77 29.34 1.51
CA GLY A 314 -40.54 30.75 1.78
C GLY A 314 -40.23 31.12 3.24
N LEU A 315 -40.06 30.14 4.14
CA LEU A 315 -39.80 30.35 5.58
C LEU A 315 -38.31 30.60 5.88
N LYS A 316 -37.71 31.59 5.22
CA LYS A 316 -36.26 31.88 5.30
C LYS A 316 -35.75 32.11 6.73
N ASN A 317 -36.49 32.83 7.56
CA ASN A 317 -36.08 33.13 8.95
C ASN A 317 -36.04 31.87 9.83
N LYS A 318 -36.94 30.91 9.62
CA LYS A 318 -36.91 29.62 10.32
C LYS A 318 -35.74 28.76 9.82
N ALA A 319 -35.48 28.76 8.51
CA ALA A 319 -34.34 28.06 7.91
C ALA A 319 -32.99 28.61 8.42
N LEU A 320 -32.87 29.93 8.60
CA LEU A 320 -31.69 30.57 9.19
C LEU A 320 -31.44 30.15 10.64
N ARG A 321 -32.49 29.93 11.45
CA ARG A 321 -32.33 29.44 12.84
C ARG A 321 -31.76 28.03 12.90
N LEU A 322 -32.12 27.17 11.94
CA LEU A 322 -31.57 25.81 11.81
C LEU A 322 -30.07 25.81 11.52
N LYS A 323 -29.54 26.86 10.88
CA LYS A 323 -28.12 26.98 10.53
C LYS A 323 -27.22 26.76 11.76
N SER A 324 -27.50 27.47 12.85
CA SER A 324 -26.72 27.34 14.10
C SER A 324 -26.72 25.92 14.69
N LYS A 325 -27.83 25.18 14.54
CA LYS A 325 -27.95 23.79 15.01
C LYS A 325 -27.19 22.82 14.09
N ILE A 326 -27.27 23.05 12.77
CA ILE A 326 -26.52 22.31 11.76
C ILE A 326 -25.01 22.50 11.98
N ASP A 327 -24.57 23.74 12.19
CA ASP A 327 -23.15 24.06 12.41
C ASP A 327 -22.62 23.36 13.68
N LYS A 328 -23.36 23.42 14.80
CA LYS A 328 -23.00 22.67 16.02
C LYS A 328 -22.87 21.16 15.81
N LEU A 329 -23.82 20.57 15.08
CA LEU A 329 -23.78 19.13 14.78
C LEU A 329 -22.64 18.77 13.84
N ARG A 330 -22.27 19.66 12.92
CA ARG A 330 -21.08 19.50 12.06
C ARG A 330 -19.81 19.51 12.89
N ASP A 331 -19.66 20.46 13.80
CA ASP A 331 -18.50 20.54 14.69
C ASP A 331 -18.37 19.30 15.57
N GLU A 332 -19.49 18.84 16.16
CA GLU A 332 -19.52 17.62 16.96
C GLU A 332 -19.17 16.37 16.12
N LEU A 333 -19.70 16.30 14.90
CA LEU A 333 -19.40 15.20 13.97
C LEU A 333 -17.92 15.20 13.57
N LYS A 334 -17.33 16.38 13.34
CA LYS A 334 -15.90 16.54 13.04
C LYS A 334 -15.04 16.05 14.19
N ILE A 335 -15.34 16.46 15.43
CA ILE A 335 -14.65 16.00 16.63
C ILE A 335 -14.72 14.47 16.74
N CYS A 336 -15.90 13.89 16.54
CA CYS A 336 -16.05 12.43 16.59
C CYS A 336 -15.23 11.71 15.51
N PHE A 337 -15.16 12.27 14.29
CA PHE A 337 -14.32 11.71 13.22
C PHE A 337 -12.84 11.82 13.55
N GLU A 338 -12.38 12.95 14.07
CA GLU A 338 -10.99 13.15 14.49
C GLU A 338 -10.61 12.17 15.60
N GLU A 339 -11.44 12.01 16.63
CA GLU A 339 -11.25 11.04 17.70
C GLU A 339 -11.18 9.61 17.14
N ARG A 340 -12.12 9.22 16.28
CA ARG A 340 -12.15 7.89 15.66
C ARG A 340 -10.87 7.60 14.85
N ASN A 341 -10.45 8.57 14.05
CA ASN A 341 -9.28 8.42 13.19
C ASN A 341 -7.99 8.35 14.00
N ASN A 342 -7.86 9.16 15.06
CA ASN A 342 -6.72 9.10 15.96
C ASN A 342 -6.63 7.74 16.67
N MET A 343 -7.75 7.24 17.20
CA MET A 343 -7.81 5.91 17.81
C MET A 343 -7.34 4.80 16.84
N LEU A 344 -7.88 4.78 15.62
CA LEU A 344 -7.51 3.80 14.60
C LEU A 344 -6.03 3.92 14.19
N LYS A 345 -5.54 5.15 14.02
CA LYS A 345 -4.15 5.43 13.63
C LYS A 345 -3.17 5.01 14.72
N GLU A 346 -3.44 5.33 15.98
CA GLU A 346 -2.61 4.97 17.12
C GLU A 346 -2.54 3.46 17.29
N GLU A 347 -3.70 2.79 17.31
CA GLU A 347 -3.75 1.34 17.46
C GLU A 347 -3.10 0.62 16.27
N SER A 348 -3.33 1.08 15.05
CA SER A 348 -2.69 0.51 13.86
C SER A 348 -1.17 0.67 13.90
N THR A 349 -0.67 1.84 14.33
CA THR A 349 0.76 2.12 14.46
C THR A 349 1.39 1.21 15.52
N LYS A 350 0.70 1.01 16.65
CA LYS A 350 1.11 0.11 17.71
C LYS A 350 1.21 -1.33 17.20
N LEU A 351 0.17 -1.83 16.53
CA LEU A 351 0.14 -3.19 15.97
C LEU A 351 1.27 -3.44 14.97
N VAL A 352 1.56 -2.48 14.09
CA VAL A 352 2.70 -2.56 13.15
C VAL A 352 4.04 -2.61 13.90
N LYS A 353 4.19 -1.82 14.98
CA LYS A 353 5.40 -1.81 15.81
C LYS A 353 5.58 -3.10 16.61
N GLU A 354 4.51 -3.77 17.00
CA GLU A 354 4.56 -5.01 17.79
C GLU A 354 4.68 -6.27 16.91
N ALA A 355 4.16 -6.22 15.67
CA ALA A 355 4.18 -7.36 14.75
C ALA A 355 5.59 -7.87 14.48
N LYS A 356 5.78 -9.19 14.57
CA LYS A 356 7.05 -9.85 14.24
C LYS A 356 7.10 -10.25 12.78
N ILE A 357 5.95 -10.61 12.22
CA ILE A 357 5.84 -10.93 10.79
C ILE A 357 4.79 -10.02 10.17
N ILE A 358 5.14 -9.33 9.09
CA ILE A 358 4.22 -8.48 8.33
C ILE A 358 4.14 -9.01 6.91
N GLY A 359 2.94 -9.17 6.37
CA GLY A 359 2.74 -9.38 4.93
C GLY A 359 2.00 -8.23 4.28
N THR A 360 2.56 -7.74 3.18
CA THR A 360 2.06 -6.57 2.43
C THR A 360 1.66 -6.96 1.02
#